data_AF-A0A953W6D5-F1
#
_entry.id   AF-A0A953W6D5-F1
#
_cell.length_a   1.000
_cell.length_b   1.000
_cell.length_c   1.000
_cell.angle_alpha   90.00
_cell.angle_beta   90.00
_cell.angle_gamma   90.00
#
_symmetry.space_group_name_H-M   'P 1'
#
loop_
_entity.id
_entity.type
_entity.pdbx_description
1 polymer ?
#
loop_
_entity_poly.entity_id
_entity_poly.type
_entity_poly.pdbx_seq_one_letter_code
_entity_poly.pdbx_strand_id
1 'polypeptide(L)' 'LTRAKNSLAANAIYSRDSQESLANIYGASLAQGESIDDVVNWPTDIEAVTREDVMTIARQTLDLDASVTGWLLPEEGQ' A
#
# COMPACT_ATOMS: atom_id res chain seq x y z
N LEU A 1 10.54 5.79 -8.72
CA LEU A 1 9.10 6.08 -8.79
C LEU A 1 8.42 5.21 -9.86
N THR A 2 8.78 5.33 -11.14
CA THR A 2 8.18 4.55 -12.25
C THR A 2 8.08 3.05 -11.98
N ARG A 3 9.18 2.38 -11.60
CA ARG A 3 9.14 0.94 -11.29
C ARG A 3 8.11 0.59 -10.20
N ALA A 4 8.06 1.38 -9.13
CA ALA A 4 7.13 1.14 -8.02
C ALA A 4 5.67 1.35 -8.45
N LYS A 5 5.39 2.42 -9.20
CA LYS A 5 4.06 2.70 -9.77
C LYS A 5 3.60 1.57 -10.68
N ASN A 6 4.46 1.13 -11.60
CA ASN A 6 4.17 0.01 -12.51
C ASN A 6 3.84 -1.27 -11.74
N SER A 7 4.61 -1.60 -10.69
CA SER A 7 4.33 -2.78 -9.86
C SER A 7 3.01 -2.67 -9.10
N LEU A 8 2.68 -1.50 -8.55
CA LEU A 8 1.42 -1.28 -7.84
C LEU A 8 0.22 -1.32 -8.78
N ALA A 9 0.30 -0.66 -9.94
CA ALA A 9 -0.75 -0.70 -10.97
C ALA A 9 -0.97 -2.11 -11.50
N ALA A 10 0.10 -2.88 -11.74
CA ALA A 10 0.01 -4.28 -12.15
C ALA A 10 -0.70 -5.14 -11.09
N ASN A 11 -0.34 -4.99 -9.81
CA ASN A 11 -1.01 -5.71 -8.72
C ASN A 11 -2.50 -5.38 -8.65
N ALA A 12 -2.88 -4.10 -8.76
CA ALA A 12 -4.28 -3.68 -8.77
C ALA A 12 -5.08 -4.32 -9.93
N ILE A 13 -4.44 -4.50 -11.09
CA ILE A 13 -5.03 -5.21 -12.23
C ILE A 13 -5.17 -6.71 -11.91
N TYR A 14 -4.10 -7.38 -11.47
CA TYR A 14 -4.11 -8.82 -11.21
C TYR A 14 -5.07 -9.22 -10.08
N SER A 15 -5.28 -8.36 -9.08
CA SER A 15 -6.29 -8.60 -8.04
C SER A 15 -7.70 -8.78 -8.59
N ARG A 16 -7.99 -8.28 -9.80
CA ARG A 16 -9.29 -8.44 -10.47
C ARG A 16 -9.50 -9.83 -11.07
N ASP A 17 -8.44 -10.60 -11.27
CA ASP A 17 -8.51 -11.95 -11.84
C ASP A 17 -8.95 -12.99 -10.80
N SER A 18 -8.97 -12.62 -9.51
CA SER A 18 -9.43 -13.47 -8.40
C SER A 18 -10.67 -12.86 -7.73
N GLN A 19 -11.80 -13.58 -7.82
CA GLN A 19 -13.05 -13.16 -7.17
C GLN A 19 -12.94 -13.13 -5.65
N GLU A 20 -12.15 -14.03 -5.06
CA GLU A 20 -11.83 -14.02 -3.64
C GLU A 20 -11.05 -12.76 -3.26
N SER A 21 -10.03 -12.41 -4.04
CA SER A 21 -9.23 -11.19 -3.81
C SER A 21 -10.09 -9.94 -3.91
N LEU A 22 -10.97 -9.87 -4.92
CA LEU A 22 -11.93 -8.78 -5.07
C LEU A 22 -12.88 -8.67 -3.88
N ALA A 23 -13.44 -9.78 -3.40
CA ALA A 23 -14.33 -9.77 -2.24
C ALA A 23 -13.63 -9.25 -0.98
N ASN A 24 -12.39 -9.69 -0.75
CA ASN A 24 -11.58 -9.22 0.38
C ASN A 24 -11.25 -7.73 0.25
N ILE A 25 -10.87 -7.25 -0.95
CA ILE A 25 -10.55 -5.85 -1.21
C ILE A 25 -11.78 -4.96 -0.95
N TYR A 26 -12.91 -5.25 -1.60
CA TYR A 26 -14.12 -4.45 -1.42
C TYR A 26 -14.62 -4.47 0.02
N GLY A 27 -14.60 -5.65 0.67
CA GLY A 27 -14.99 -5.78 2.07
C GLY A 27 -14.13 -4.93 3.00
N ALA A 28 -12.81 -4.99 2.85
CA ALA A 28 -11.88 -4.22 3.67
C ALA A 28 -11.97 -2.71 3.40
N SER A 29 -12.03 -2.29 2.13
CA SER A 29 -12.16 -0.89 1.75
C SER A 29 -13.44 -0.25 2.28
N LEU A 30 -14.60 -0.91 2.07
CA LEU A 30 -15.88 -0.42 2.58
C LEU A 30 -15.92 -0.37 4.12
N ALA A 31 -15.31 -1.34 4.80
CA ALA A 31 -15.22 -1.34 6.26
C ALA A 31 -14.35 -0.18 6.81
N GLN A 32 -13.38 0.30 6.03
CA GLN A 32 -12.55 1.46 6.36
C GLN A 32 -13.20 2.79 5.97
N GLY A 33 -14.35 2.76 5.30
CA GLY A 33 -15.09 3.96 4.86
C GLY A 33 -14.71 4.46 3.47
N GLU A 34 -13.93 3.70 2.70
CA GLU A 34 -13.68 4.00 1.29
C GLU A 34 -14.91 3.71 0.44
N SER A 35 -15.02 4.38 -0.70
CA SER A 35 -16.05 4.14 -1.70
C SER A 35 -15.62 3.06 -2.69
N ILE A 36 -16.59 2.52 -3.44
CA ILE A 36 -16.30 1.62 -4.58
C ILE A 36 -15.45 2.35 -5.63
N ASP A 37 -15.70 3.64 -5.84
CA ASP A 37 -14.97 4.46 -6.82
C ASP A 37 -13.49 4.58 -6.45
N ASP A 38 -13.17 4.68 -5.16
CA ASP A 38 -11.77 4.70 -4.70
C ASP A 38 -11.05 3.41 -5.13
N VAL A 39 -11.70 2.24 -4.98
CA VAL A 39 -11.11 0.94 -5.33
C VAL A 39 -10.91 0.77 -6.84
N VAL A 40 -11.92 1.11 -7.65
CA VAL A 40 -11.85 0.88 -9.11
C VAL A 40 -10.89 1.84 -9.81
N ASN A 41 -10.63 3.01 -9.22
CA ASN A 41 -9.75 4.03 -9.79
C ASN A 41 -8.28 3.92 -9.33
N TRP A 42 -7.96 3.00 -8.40
CA TRP A 42 -6.59 2.79 -7.92
C TRP A 42 -5.50 2.80 -9.00
N PRO A 43 -5.62 2.13 -10.16
CA PRO A 43 -4.58 2.19 -11.19
C PRO A 43 -4.32 3.62 -11.70
N THR A 44 -5.39 4.40 -11.92
CA THR A 44 -5.30 5.80 -12.34
C THR A 44 -4.71 6.67 -11.24
N ASP A 45 -5.16 6.47 -9.99
CA ASP A 45 -4.71 7.28 -8.86
C ASP A 45 -3.23 7.01 -8.53
N ILE A 46 -2.80 5.75 -8.59
CA ILE A 46 -1.39 5.36 -8.50
C ILE A 46 -0.57 6.06 -9.59
N GLU A 47 -1.08 6.11 -10.82
CA GLU A 47 -0.42 6.80 -11.93
C GLU A 47 -0.43 8.33 -11.82
N ALA A 48 -1.33 8.92 -11.05
CA ALA A 48 -1.34 10.35 -10.79
C ALA A 48 -0.28 10.77 -9.75
N VAL A 49 0.18 9.85 -8.88
CA VAL A 49 1.16 10.17 -7.83
C VAL A 49 2.45 10.75 -8.40
N THR A 50 2.81 11.93 -7.91
CA THR A 50 4.04 12.62 -8.29
C THR A 50 5.19 12.32 -7.34
N ARG A 51 6.41 12.69 -7.75
CA ARG A 51 7.57 12.61 -6.86
C ARG A 51 7.40 13.53 -5.65
N GLU A 52 6.81 14.70 -5.85
CA GLU A 52 6.70 15.71 -4.80
C GLU A 52 5.74 15.26 -3.70
N ASP A 53 4.62 14.64 -4.06
CA ASP A 53 3.68 14.03 -3.11
C ASP A 53 4.39 12.99 -2.24
N VAL A 54 5.15 12.09 -2.88
CA VAL A 54 5.91 11.04 -2.19
C VAL A 54 6.92 11.64 -1.22
N MET A 55 7.70 12.63 -1.65
CA MET A 55 8.71 13.25 -0.78
C MET A 55 8.09 14.06 0.35
N THR A 56 6.91 14.64 0.14
CA THR A 56 6.18 15.39 1.16
C THR A 56 5.69 14.45 2.25
N ILE A 57 4.99 13.38 1.89
CA ILE A 57 4.48 12.39 2.86
C ILE A 57 5.63 11.65 3.54
N ALA A 58 6.67 11.26 2.81
CA ALA A 58 7.82 10.58 3.40
C ALA A 58 8.45 11.39 4.55
N ARG A 59 8.58 12.72 4.38
CA ARG A 59 9.10 13.59 5.44
C ARG A 59 8.14 13.79 6.61
N GLN A 60 6.84 13.69 6.38
CA GLN A 60 5.83 13.83 7.43
C GLN A 60 5.64 12.55 8.25
N THR A 61 5.83 11.38 7.63
CA THR A 61 5.50 10.08 8.23
C THR A 61 6.71 9.30 8.71
N LEU A 62 7.85 9.38 8.01
CA LEU A 62 9.06 8.65 8.39
C LEU A 62 9.88 9.48 9.38
N ASP A 63 9.49 9.40 10.65
CA ASP A 63 10.19 10.04 11.77
C ASP A 63 11.10 9.03 12.50
N LEU A 64 12.40 9.33 12.56
CA LEU A 64 13.38 8.51 13.26
C LEU A 64 13.19 8.55 14.78
N ASP A 65 12.72 9.68 15.32
CA ASP A 65 12.50 9.85 16.76
C ASP A 65 11.25 9.07 17.22
N ALA A 66 10.35 8.73 16.29
CA ALA A 66 9.18 7.87 16.51
C ALA A 66 9.36 6.45 15.91
N SER A 67 10.60 6.00 15.72
CA SER A 67 10.89 4.68 15.13
C SER A 67 11.13 3.59 16.18
N VAL A 68 10.68 2.36 15.91
CA VAL A 68 10.97 1.17 16.73
C VAL A 68 11.70 0.15 15.86
N THR A 69 12.86 -0.31 16.32
CA THR A 69 13.61 -1.40 15.68
C THR A 69 13.68 -2.60 16.62
N GLY A 70 13.15 -3.74 16.18
CA GLY A 70 13.22 -5.01 16.91
C GLY A 70 14.12 -6.02 16.20
N TRP A 71 14.93 -6.75 16.95
CA TRP A 71 15.75 -7.85 16.45
C TRP A 71 15.18 -9.17 16.94
N LEU A 72 14.86 -10.08 16.02
CA LEU A 72 14.53 -11.46 16.39
C LEU A 72 15.84 -12.23 16.51
N LEU A 73 16.20 -12.58 17.74
CA LEU A 73 17.39 -13.38 18.05
C LEU A 73 16.99 -14.85 18.26
N PRO A 74 17.89 -15.80 17.97
CA PRO A 74 17.69 -17.19 18.39
C PRO A 74 17.54 -17.26 19.92
N GLU A 75 16.92 -18.35 20.40
CA GLU A 75 16.88 -18.64 21.83
C GLU A 75 18.31 -18.67 22.40
N GLU A 76 18.53 -18.08 23.57
CA GLU A 76 19.84 -18.14 24.24
C GLU A 76 20.19 -19.62 24.46
N GLY A 77 21.26 -20.09 23.78
CA GLY A 77 21.67 -21.48 23.85
C GLY A 77 22.00 -21.87 25.30
N GLN A 78 21.51 -23.04 25.73
CA GLN A 78 21.91 -23.68 26.99
C GLN A 78 23.39 -24.09 26.97
#